data_AF-A0A1L5KJR2-F1
#
_entry.id   AF-A0A1L5KJR2-F1
#
_cell.length_a   1.000
_cell.length_b   1.000
_cell.length_c   1.000
_cell.angle_alpha   90.00
_cell.angle_beta   90.00
_cell.angle_gamma   90.00
#
_symmetry.space_group_name_H-M   'P 1'
#
loop_
_entity.id
_entity.type
_entity.pdbx_description
1 polymer ?
#
loop_
_entity_poly.entity_id
_entity_poly.type
_entity_poly.pdbx_seq_one_letter_code
_entity_poly.pdbx_strand_id
1 'polypeptide(L)'
;MKNLTLENLTKVCGGVYSGPSDKLEQEVSSITTDSRKAEAGTLFVPIVGERVDAHKFIPQVMEAGALATLSERILENADFPYIKVESSLQAVKDIAEFYLQQLQIPVVGITGSVGKTSTKEVIASVLKEKYRTLKTQG
;
A
#
# COMPACT_ATOMS: atom_id res chain seq x y z
N MET A 1 -10.64 2.58 0.93
CA MET A 1 -9.77 3.66 1.47
C MET A 1 -10.09 4.91 0.67
N LYS A 2 -10.22 6.08 1.31
CA LYS A 2 -10.70 7.28 0.62
C LYS A 2 -9.66 7.79 -0.38
N ASN A 3 -10.06 8.16 -1.60
CA ASN A 3 -9.25 8.82 -2.63
C ASN A 3 -8.02 8.04 -3.12
N LEU A 4 -7.93 6.73 -2.88
CA LEU A 4 -6.85 5.89 -3.42
C LEU A 4 -7.25 5.31 -4.78
N THR A 5 -7.50 6.18 -5.76
CA THR A 5 -7.77 5.80 -7.15
C THR A 5 -6.48 5.40 -7.87
N LEU A 6 -6.54 4.56 -8.91
CA LEU A 6 -5.35 4.22 -9.69
C LEU A 6 -4.67 5.45 -10.30
N GLU A 7 -5.43 6.48 -10.67
CA GLU A 7 -4.90 7.78 -11.11
C GLU A 7 -4.07 8.46 -10.02
N ASN A 8 -4.61 8.63 -8.82
CA ASN A 8 -3.90 9.25 -7.70
C ASN A 8 -2.66 8.45 -7.31
N LEU A 9 -2.79 7.12 -7.25
CA LEU A 9 -1.68 6.23 -6.93
C LEU A 9 -0.56 6.33 -7.98
N THR A 10 -0.93 6.41 -9.26
CA THR A 10 0.04 6.62 -10.36
C THR A 10 0.78 7.94 -10.19
N LYS A 11 0.05 9.03 -9.91
CA LYS A 11 0.62 10.36 -9.73
C LYS A 11 1.56 10.44 -8.51
N VAL A 12 1.13 9.91 -7.37
CA VAL A 12 1.87 9.99 -6.10
C VAL A 12 3.15 9.15 -6.16
N CYS A 13 3.11 7.98 -6.79
CA CYS A 13 4.29 7.13 -6.95
C CYS A 13 5.25 7.60 -8.06
N GLY A 14 4.91 8.67 -8.80
CA GLY A 14 5.64 9.07 -10.01
C GLY A 14 5.68 7.96 -11.06
N GLY A 15 4.65 7.11 -11.09
CA GLY A 15 4.61 5.92 -11.93
C GLY A 15 3.99 6.18 -13.31
N VAL A 16 4.04 5.16 -14.15
CA VAL A 16 3.36 5.12 -15.46
C VAL A 16 2.29 4.04 -15.41
N TYR A 17 1.03 4.44 -15.58
CA TYR A 17 -0.09 3.52 -15.63
C TYR A 17 -0.15 2.80 -16.99
N SER A 18 -0.36 1.50 -16.94
CA SER A 18 -0.64 0.64 -18.08
C SER A 18 -1.93 -0.13 -17.81
N GLY A 19 -2.94 0.08 -18.64
CA GLY A 19 -4.22 -0.61 -18.54
C GLY A 19 -5.37 0.19 -19.16
N PRO A 20 -6.61 -0.33 -19.05
CA PRO A 20 -7.81 0.34 -19.56
C PRO A 20 -8.09 1.67 -18.83
N SER A 21 -8.37 2.74 -19.59
CA SER A 21 -8.57 4.09 -19.02
C SER A 21 -9.78 4.20 -18.08
N ASP A 22 -10.80 3.34 -18.25
CA ASP A 22 -11.99 3.25 -17.40
C ASP A 22 -11.67 2.79 -15.96
N LYS A 23 -10.50 2.17 -15.75
CA LYS A 23 -10.06 1.73 -14.41
C LYS A 23 -9.29 2.79 -13.64
N LEU A 24 -8.86 3.89 -14.28
CA LEU A 24 -8.06 4.94 -13.63
C LEU A 24 -8.79 5.59 -12.43
N GLU A 25 -10.11 5.74 -12.55
CA GLU A 25 -10.95 6.33 -11.50
C GLU A 25 -11.35 5.34 -10.40
N GLN A 26 -11.04 4.04 -10.55
CA GLN A 26 -11.41 3.03 -9.56
C GLN A 26 -10.53 3.11 -8.32
N GLU A 27 -11.17 3.08 -7.14
CA GLU A 27 -10.50 3.05 -5.84
C GLU A 27 -10.07 1.63 -5.45
N VAL A 28 -8.87 1.52 -4.87
CA VAL A 28 -8.39 0.26 -4.29
C VAL A 28 -9.05 0.02 -2.92
N SER A 29 -9.46 -1.23 -2.70
CA SER A 29 -10.09 -1.66 -1.44
C SER A 29 -9.07 -1.97 -0.35
N SER A 30 -7.90 -2.49 -0.75
CA SER A 30 -6.78 -2.89 0.11
C SER A 30 -5.45 -2.73 -0.63
N ILE A 31 -4.35 -2.57 0.11
CA ILE A 31 -2.98 -2.57 -0.42
C ILE A 31 -2.19 -3.63 0.36
N THR A 32 -1.52 -4.54 -0.34
CA THR A 32 -0.75 -5.62 0.30
C THR A 32 0.57 -5.87 -0.41
N THR A 33 1.59 -6.24 0.37
CA THR A 33 2.86 -6.79 -0.11
C THR A 33 2.90 -8.31 -0.04
N ASP A 34 1.92 -8.95 0.62
CA ASP A 34 1.80 -10.39 0.75
C ASP A 34 0.80 -10.91 -0.29
N SER A 35 1.30 -11.65 -1.28
CA SER A 35 0.50 -12.21 -2.38
C SER A 35 -0.61 -13.14 -1.90
N ARG A 36 -0.45 -13.76 -0.72
CA ARG A 36 -1.45 -14.68 -0.14
C ARG A 36 -2.67 -13.96 0.43
N LYS A 37 -2.60 -12.63 0.58
CA LYS A 37 -3.68 -11.79 1.09
C LYS A 37 -4.37 -10.98 -0.01
N ALA A 38 -4.01 -11.20 -1.27
CA ALA A 38 -4.63 -10.50 -2.38
C ALA A 38 -6.08 -10.97 -2.57
N GLU A 39 -6.95 -10.00 -2.82
CA GLU A 39 -8.38 -10.19 -3.04
C GLU A 39 -8.90 -9.19 -4.07
N ALA A 40 -10.20 -9.25 -4.34
CA ALA A 40 -10.86 -8.31 -5.25
C ALA A 40 -10.67 -6.85 -4.79
N GLY A 41 -10.19 -6.00 -5.69
CA GLY A 41 -9.96 -4.58 -5.40
C GLY A 41 -8.58 -4.25 -4.81
N THR A 42 -7.73 -5.25 -4.57
CA THR A 42 -6.40 -5.04 -3.99
C THR A 42 -5.43 -4.40 -4.98
N LEU A 43 -4.59 -3.46 -4.49
CA LEU A 43 -3.33 -3.13 -5.13
C LEU A 43 -2.20 -3.99 -4.54
N PHE A 44 -1.55 -4.76 -5.39
CA PHE A 44 -0.37 -5.53 -5.00
C PHE A 44 0.91 -4.71 -5.12
N VAL A 45 1.75 -4.79 -4.10
CA VAL A 45 3.06 -4.11 -4.04
C VAL A 45 4.16 -5.19 -3.97
N PRO A 46 4.74 -5.59 -5.11
CA PRO A 46 5.82 -6.56 -5.12
C PRO A 46 7.11 -5.90 -4.59
N ILE A 47 7.55 -6.32 -3.40
CA ILE A 47 8.83 -5.92 -2.83
C ILE A 47 9.91 -6.94 -3.19
N VAL A 48 11.05 -6.44 -3.68
CA VAL A 48 12.25 -7.26 -3.88
C VAL A 48 12.99 -7.37 -2.55
N GLY A 49 12.96 -8.56 -1.95
CA GLY A 49 13.74 -8.87 -0.75
C GLY A 49 15.08 -9.54 -1.10
N GLU A 50 15.92 -9.77 -0.09
CA GLU A 50 17.23 -10.43 -0.28
C GLU A 50 17.13 -11.84 -0.86
N ARG A 51 16.04 -12.57 -0.56
CA ARG A 51 15.85 -13.97 -0.94
C ARG A 51 14.82 -14.19 -2.03
N VAL A 52 13.82 -13.31 -2.11
CA VAL A 52 12.64 -13.51 -2.95
C VAL A 52 12.25 -12.20 -3.61
N ASP A 53 12.07 -12.27 -4.92
CA ASP A 53 11.50 -11.22 -5.74
C ASP A 53 10.00 -11.46 -5.88
N ALA A 54 9.19 -10.61 -5.23
CA ALA A 54 7.74 -10.77 -5.19
C ALA A 54 7.04 -10.49 -6.54
N HIS A 55 7.74 -9.93 -7.54
CA HIS A 55 7.16 -9.75 -8.88
C HIS A 55 6.76 -11.09 -9.53
N LYS A 56 7.40 -12.20 -9.11
CA LYS A 56 7.05 -13.55 -9.55
C LYS A 56 5.62 -13.97 -9.16
N PHE A 57 5.03 -13.31 -8.16
CA PHE A 57 3.68 -13.61 -7.69
C PHE A 57 2.60 -12.73 -8.34
N ILE A 58 2.98 -11.80 -9.24
CA ILE A 58 2.01 -10.95 -9.94
C ILE A 58 0.92 -11.79 -10.63
N PRO A 59 1.23 -12.82 -11.43
CA PRO A 59 0.19 -13.61 -12.10
C PRO A 59 -0.82 -14.22 -11.11
N GLN A 60 -0.33 -14.81 -10.02
CA GLN A 60 -1.15 -15.40 -8.96
C GLN A 60 -2.07 -14.37 -8.29
N VAL A 61 -1.55 -13.17 -8.04
CA VAL A 61 -2.32 -12.09 -7.40
C VAL A 61 -3.39 -11.54 -8.33
N MET A 62 -3.08 -11.43 -9.62
CA MET A 62 -4.07 -11.02 -10.61
C MET A 62 -5.16 -12.08 -10.81
N GLU A 63 -4.81 -13.36 -10.80
CA GLU A 63 -5.78 -14.48 -10.79
C GLU A 63 -6.70 -14.45 -9.56
N ALA A 64 -6.20 -14.01 -8.41
CA ALA A 64 -6.99 -13.82 -7.18
C ALA A 64 -7.95 -12.61 -7.25
N GLY A 65 -7.94 -11.85 -8.35
CA GLY A 65 -8.85 -10.74 -8.60
C GLY A 65 -8.34 -9.36 -8.18
N ALA A 66 -7.04 -9.21 -7.92
CA ALA A 66 -6.46 -7.90 -7.63
C ALA A 66 -6.83 -6.87 -8.71
N LEU A 67 -7.05 -5.63 -8.30
CA LEU A 67 -7.41 -4.55 -9.22
C LEU A 67 -6.23 -4.14 -10.09
N ALA A 68 -5.06 -4.03 -9.46
CA ALA A 68 -3.81 -3.65 -10.10
C ALA A 68 -2.59 -4.15 -9.32
N THR A 69 -1.42 -4.06 -9.93
CA THR A 69 -0.13 -4.26 -9.25
C THR A 69 0.82 -3.09 -9.51
N LEU A 70 1.74 -2.81 -8.59
CA LEU A 70 2.95 -2.08 -8.94
C LEU A 70 3.92 -3.02 -9.65
N SER A 71 4.85 -2.47 -10.43
CA SER A 71 5.96 -3.22 -11.00
C SER A 71 7.17 -2.32 -11.23
N GLU A 72 8.35 -2.78 -10.84
CA GLU A 72 9.61 -2.07 -11.13
C GLU A 72 10.08 -2.28 -12.58
N ARG A 73 9.41 -3.17 -13.31
CA ARG A 73 9.71 -3.51 -14.71
C ARG A 73 8.48 -3.35 -15.60
N ILE A 74 8.71 -3.19 -16.90
CA ILE A 74 7.64 -3.28 -17.89
C ILE A 74 7.15 -4.73 -17.93
N LEU A 75 5.84 -4.93 -17.82
CA LEU A 75 5.21 -6.23 -17.96
C LEU A 75 4.71 -6.36 -19.39
N GLU A 76 5.51 -7.00 -20.24
CA GLU A 76 5.13 -7.27 -21.63
C GLU A 76 3.92 -8.22 -21.64
N ASN A 77 2.87 -7.88 -22.40
CA ASN A 77 1.62 -8.64 -22.51
C ASN A 77 0.81 -8.75 -21.20
N ALA A 78 0.86 -7.74 -20.34
CA ALA A 78 -0.05 -7.68 -19.20
C ALA A 78 -1.48 -7.36 -19.66
N ASP A 79 -2.39 -8.33 -19.54
CA ASP A 79 -3.83 -8.15 -19.79
C ASP A 79 -4.57 -7.50 -18.61
N PHE A 80 -3.83 -6.92 -17.66
CA PHE A 80 -4.34 -6.35 -16.44
C PHE A 80 -3.69 -5.00 -16.09
N PRO A 81 -4.37 -4.15 -15.29
CA PRO A 81 -3.81 -2.89 -14.87
C PRO A 81 -2.54 -3.05 -14.04
N TYR A 82 -1.51 -2.26 -14.36
CA TYR A 82 -0.35 -2.13 -13.49
C TYR A 82 0.22 -0.71 -13.55
N ILE A 83 0.97 -0.34 -12.52
CA ILE A 83 1.68 0.93 -12.45
C ILE A 83 3.18 0.62 -12.45
N LYS A 84 3.87 1.00 -13.52
CA LYS A 84 5.33 0.93 -13.58
C LYS A 84 5.92 2.01 -12.68
N VAL A 85 6.74 1.61 -11.72
CA VAL A 85 7.46 2.51 -10.81
C VAL A 85 8.96 2.24 -10.90
N GLU A 86 9.80 3.11 -10.35
CA GLU A 86 11.23 2.84 -10.23
C GLU A 86 11.55 1.97 -9.01
N SER A 87 10.80 2.14 -7.92
CA SER A 87 10.94 1.35 -6.70
C SER A 87 9.58 1.12 -6.05
N SER A 88 9.19 -0.15 -5.89
CA SER A 88 7.98 -0.53 -5.16
C SER A 88 8.04 -0.13 -3.68
N LEU A 89 9.24 -0.16 -3.09
CA LEU A 89 9.46 0.23 -1.70
C LEU A 89 9.27 1.74 -1.50
N GLN A 90 9.71 2.57 -2.44
CA GLN A 90 9.47 4.00 -2.36
C GLN A 90 8.00 4.32 -2.63
N ALA A 91 7.42 3.71 -3.67
CA ALA A 91 6.02 3.89 -4.03
C ALA A 91 5.06 3.61 -2.87
N VAL A 92 5.27 2.51 -2.10
CA VAL A 92 4.40 2.23 -0.95
C VAL A 92 4.52 3.25 0.18
N LYS A 93 5.70 3.88 0.35
CA LYS A 93 5.87 4.98 1.31
C LYS A 93 5.14 6.22 0.85
N ASP A 94 5.26 6.57 -0.43
CA ASP A 94 4.61 7.75 -1.01
C ASP A 94 3.08 7.62 -0.92
N ILE A 95 2.55 6.42 -1.21
CA ILE A 95 1.12 6.12 -1.03
C ILE A 95 0.69 6.26 0.44
N ALA A 96 1.49 5.73 1.37
CA ALA A 96 1.18 5.81 2.80
C ALA A 96 1.19 7.26 3.30
N GLU A 97 2.14 8.08 2.84
CA GLU A 97 2.20 9.51 3.15
C GLU A 97 0.99 10.26 2.59
N PHE A 98 0.67 10.05 1.31
CA PHE A 98 -0.52 10.65 0.69
C PHE A 98 -1.79 10.29 1.43
N TYR A 99 -1.96 9.02 1.80
CA TYR A 99 -3.13 8.59 2.58
C TYR A 99 -3.18 9.24 3.97
N LEU A 100 -2.03 9.34 4.65
CA LEU A 100 -1.96 9.95 5.98
C LEU A 100 -2.31 11.44 5.95
N GLN A 101 -1.84 12.18 4.94
CA GLN A 101 -2.15 13.60 4.76
C GLN A 101 -3.65 13.86 4.59
N GLN A 102 -4.40 12.91 4.02
CA GLN A 102 -5.84 13.03 3.82
C GLN A 102 -6.66 12.80 5.09
N LEU A 103 -6.13 12.06 6.05
CA LEU A 103 -6.87 11.71 7.27
C LEU A 103 -7.00 12.89 8.24
N GLN A 104 -6.12 13.90 8.16
CA GLN A 104 -6.11 15.08 9.05
C GLN A 104 -6.30 14.71 10.54
N ILE A 105 -5.65 13.63 10.98
CA ILE A 105 -5.72 13.12 12.36
C ILE A 105 -4.45 13.44 13.15
N PRO A 106 -4.53 13.55 14.49
CA PRO A 106 -3.35 13.60 15.34
C PRO A 106 -2.52 12.31 15.22
N VAL A 107 -1.21 12.45 15.05
CA VAL A 107 -0.25 11.33 14.94
C VAL A 107 0.79 11.44 16.05
N VAL A 108 1.08 10.33 16.72
CA VAL A 108 2.10 10.24 17.77
C VAL A 108 3.23 9.32 17.32
N GLY A 109 4.44 9.88 17.19
CA GLY A 109 5.67 9.12 16.90
C GLY A 109 6.40 8.75 18.19
N ILE A 110 6.74 7.46 18.35
CA ILE A 110 7.48 6.95 19.52
C ILE A 110 8.78 6.30 19.03
N THR A 111 9.92 6.77 19.53
CA THR A 111 11.24 6.22 19.23
C THR A 111 12.05 6.00 20.52
N GLY A 112 13.16 5.27 20.43
CA GLY A 112 14.05 4.99 21.57
C GLY A 112 14.59 3.55 21.56
N SER A 113 15.70 3.31 22.25
CA SER A 113 16.32 1.97 22.29
C SER A 113 15.48 0.96 23.07
N VAL A 114 14.84 1.39 24.17
CA VAL A 114 14.05 0.55 25.08
C VAL A 114 12.70 1.24 25.39
N GLY A 115 11.65 0.47 25.66
CA GLY A 115 10.38 0.98 26.18
C GLY A 115 9.34 1.39 25.12
N LYS A 116 9.68 1.45 23.83
CA LYS A 116 8.77 1.83 22.73
C LYS A 116 7.41 1.13 22.79
N THR A 117 7.41 -0.20 22.90
CA THR A 117 6.17 -1.00 22.91
C THR A 117 5.34 -0.69 24.17
N SER A 118 5.94 -0.69 25.35
CA SER A 118 5.23 -0.37 26.61
C SER A 118 4.66 1.05 26.59
N THR A 119 5.42 2.04 26.14
CA THR A 119 4.96 3.42 26.02
C THR A 119 3.82 3.56 25.01
N LYS A 120 3.91 2.89 23.86
CA LYS A 120 2.83 2.82 22.86
C LYS A 120 1.54 2.24 23.47
N GLU A 121 1.65 1.17 24.25
CA GLU A 121 0.50 0.54 24.90
C GLU A 121 -0.19 1.45 25.92
N VAL A 122 0.59 2.16 26.75
CA VAL A 122 0.05 3.12 27.74
C VAL A 122 -0.61 4.31 27.04
N ILE A 123 0.03 4.90 26.02
CA ILE A 123 -0.55 6.02 25.28
C ILE A 123 -1.86 5.61 24.62
N ALA A 124 -1.88 4.43 23.96
CA ALA A 124 -3.09 3.93 23.32
C ALA A 124 -4.21 3.62 24.32
N SER A 125 -3.88 3.12 25.53
CA SER A 125 -4.88 2.82 26.55
C SER A 125 -5.56 4.07 27.11
N VAL A 126 -4.86 5.20 27.18
CA VAL A 126 -5.44 6.48 27.59
C VAL A 126 -6.23 7.12 26.45
N LEU A 127 -5.69 7.16 25.23
CA LEU A 127 -6.35 7.82 24.10
C LEU A 127 -7.66 7.15 23.70
N LYS A 128 -7.75 5.80 23.80
CA LYS A 128 -8.96 5.06 23.44
C LYS A 128 -10.17 5.36 24.33
N GLU A 129 -9.96 5.92 25.53
CA GLU A 129 -11.06 6.29 26.44
C GLU A 129 -11.92 7.43 25.86
N LYS A 130 -11.36 8.23 24.96
CA LYS A 130 -12.06 9.37 24.34
C LYS A 130 -12.10 9.32 22.80
N TYR A 131 -11.10 8.71 22.16
CA TYR A 131 -10.93 8.77 20.71
C TYR A 131 -10.92 7.37 20.08
N ARG A 132 -11.25 7.30 18.78
CA ARG A 132 -10.97 6.10 17.97
C ARG A 132 -9.47 6.05 17.67
N THR A 133 -8.75 5.21 18.40
CA THR A 133 -7.28 5.15 18.34
C THR A 133 -6.78 3.95 17.55
N LEU A 134 -5.92 4.21 16.55
CA LEU A 134 -5.12 3.19 15.88
C LEU A 134 -3.70 3.19 16.49
N LYS A 135 -3.13 2.00 16.71
CA LYS A 135 -1.74 1.82 17.16
C LYS A 135 -1.03 0.80 16.26
N THR A 136 0.29 0.91 16.17
CA THR A 136 1.14 -0.10 15.50
C THR A 136 0.91 -1.49 16.13
N GLN A 137 0.70 -2.51 15.29
CA GLN A 137 0.62 -3.91 15.72
C GLN A 137 2.02 -4.47 15.95
N GLY A 138 2.19 -5.23 17.05
CA GLY A 138 3.49 -5.73 17.52
C GLY A 138 4.07 -4.99 18.71
#